data_AF-A0A7L5DSM3-F1
#
_entry.id   AF-A0A7L5DSM3-F1
#
_cell.length_a   1.000
_cell.length_b   1.000
_cell.length_c   1.000
_cell.angle_alpha   90.00
_cell.angle_beta   90.00
_cell.angle_gamma   90.00
#
_symmetry.space_group_name_H-M   'P 1'
#
loop_
_entity.id
_entity.type
_entity.pdbx_description
1 polymer ?
#
loop_
_entity_poly.entity_id
_entity_poly.type
_entity_poly.pdbx_seq_one_letter_code
_entity_poly.pdbx_strand_id
1 'polypeptide(L)'
;MNYLITLYSLLNAACFSIFPSASPSVKTDQNDYTTYHQTIARAQQLIAHKHYSEALALYNQVFDRYQFVFSRDYKVATQLALQVGQKSQALTYLRKAIATGWTLSDIKKNALLTPLQADPQWRVIDQQYDSLRALYRTGGNQAVRARVEKMFKKDQRKALLALFRIGATQERYAEKRFAPHSKQQMAQLLPIIDQYGYPGERLIHNGYWAAVMLSHHNSISKAYALNDTVYAHVRPKLMQALKSGQISPYEFAMIDDWYMAIITNGQQTHFGYLSSSLTAQAKTQVDQHREAIGLSSVETISLLADLQNQTGFNCYFPSNLVQKIATVE
;
A
#
# COMPACT_ATOMS: atom_id res chain seq x y z
N MET A 1 7.59 53.30 -66.35
CA MET A 1 6.93 53.68 -65.08
C MET A 1 7.10 52.52 -64.12
N ASN A 2 7.94 52.71 -63.11
CA ASN A 2 8.04 51.98 -61.83
C ASN A 2 8.36 50.48 -61.89
N TYR A 3 9.61 50.10 -61.58
CA TYR A 3 10.08 49.58 -60.26
C TYR A 3 9.71 48.08 -60.09
N LEU A 4 10.46 47.13 -59.53
CA LEU A 4 11.73 47.00 -58.81
C LEU A 4 11.82 45.47 -58.50
N ILE A 5 12.95 44.79 -58.76
CA ILE A 5 13.69 43.86 -57.86
C ILE A 5 12.87 42.76 -57.13
N THR A 6 13.18 41.45 -57.15
CA THR A 6 14.33 40.81 -56.48
C THR A 6 14.36 39.31 -56.79
N LEU A 7 15.57 38.78 -56.95
CA LEU A 7 15.97 37.37 -56.94
C LEU A 7 16.01 36.85 -55.49
N TYR A 8 15.37 35.73 -55.16
CA TYR A 8 15.74 34.94 -53.97
C TYR A 8 15.59 33.44 -54.22
N SER A 9 16.72 32.76 -54.11
CA SER A 9 16.92 31.31 -54.17
C SER A 9 16.23 30.61 -53.00
N LEU A 10 15.41 29.60 -53.29
CA LEU A 10 14.90 28.66 -52.29
C LEU A 10 15.88 27.49 -52.13
N LEU A 11 16.77 27.61 -51.14
CA LEU A 11 17.46 26.48 -50.53
C LEU A 11 16.69 26.14 -49.25
N ASN A 12 15.82 25.13 -49.29
CA ASN A 12 15.26 24.55 -48.08
C ASN A 12 15.97 23.23 -47.80
N ALA A 13 16.91 23.31 -46.86
CA ALA A 13 17.47 22.15 -46.18
C ALA A 13 16.37 21.47 -45.37
N ALA A 14 16.08 20.21 -45.69
CA ALA A 14 15.24 19.34 -44.88
C ALA A 14 16.01 18.94 -43.61
N CYS A 15 15.89 19.75 -42.55
CA CYS A 15 16.20 19.29 -41.19
C CYS A 15 15.10 18.34 -40.72
N PHE A 16 15.24 17.05 -41.02
CA PHE A 16 14.48 16.00 -40.36
C PHE A 16 14.81 16.04 -38.87
N SER A 17 13.91 16.62 -38.08
CA SER A 17 13.92 16.48 -36.63
C SER A 17 13.51 15.04 -36.32
N ILE A 18 14.49 14.15 -36.14
CA ILE A 18 14.28 12.81 -35.61
C ILE A 18 13.88 12.98 -34.14
N PHE A 19 12.58 13.06 -33.86
CA PHE A 19 12.08 12.78 -32.53
C PHE A 19 12.25 11.27 -32.30
N PRO A 20 12.98 10.83 -31.26
CA PRO A 20 12.97 9.42 -30.90
C PRO A 20 11.56 9.07 -30.44
N SER A 21 10.85 8.32 -31.29
CA SER A 21 9.62 7.62 -30.95
C SER A 21 9.92 6.69 -29.78
N ALA A 22 9.56 7.10 -28.56
CA ALA A 22 9.55 6.21 -27.41
C ALA A 22 8.50 5.13 -27.68
N SER A 23 8.94 3.95 -28.09
CA SER A 23 8.09 2.77 -28.20
C SER A 23 7.41 2.55 -26.84
N PRO A 24 6.07 2.46 -26.77
CA PRO A 24 5.41 2.15 -25.51
C PRO A 24 5.89 0.78 -25.05
N SER A 25 6.51 0.70 -23.87
CA SER A 25 6.82 -0.59 -23.27
C SER A 25 5.49 -1.28 -22.98
N VAL A 26 5.27 -2.43 -23.61
CA VAL A 26 4.09 -3.26 -23.35
C VAL A 26 4.26 -3.82 -21.95
N LYS A 27 3.50 -3.25 -20.99
CA LYS A 27 3.40 -3.83 -19.66
C LYS A 27 2.74 -5.20 -19.78
N THR A 28 3.47 -6.25 -19.45
CA THR A 28 2.91 -7.60 -19.37
C THR A 28 2.11 -7.71 -18.06
N ASP A 29 0.89 -8.23 -18.10
CA ASP A 29 0.15 -8.49 -16.86
C ASP A 29 0.75 -9.75 -16.22
N GLN A 30 1.83 -9.57 -15.44
CA GLN A 30 2.40 -10.64 -14.63
C GLN A 30 1.36 -10.98 -13.55
N ASN A 31 0.64 -12.09 -13.76
CA ASN A 31 -0.43 -12.53 -12.86
C ASN A 31 0.05 -12.90 -11.45
N ASP A 32 1.37 -13.08 -11.24
CA ASP A 32 1.98 -13.39 -9.95
C ASP A 32 2.73 -12.20 -9.37
N TYR A 33 2.17 -11.62 -8.31
CA TYR A 33 2.68 -10.52 -7.51
C TYR A 33 3.61 -10.97 -6.37
N THR A 34 3.91 -12.27 -6.20
CA THR A 34 4.93 -12.70 -5.23
C THR A 34 6.28 -12.03 -5.53
N THR A 35 6.71 -12.01 -6.80
CA THR A 35 7.93 -11.31 -7.20
C THR A 35 7.81 -9.79 -7.01
N TYR A 36 6.63 -9.19 -7.20
CA TYR A 36 6.39 -7.77 -6.89
C TYR A 36 6.73 -7.50 -5.42
N HIS A 37 6.10 -8.23 -4.51
CA HIS A 37 6.22 -7.99 -3.07
C HIS A 37 7.65 -8.23 -2.59
N GLN A 38 8.29 -9.32 -3.04
CA GLN A 38 9.69 -9.61 -2.73
C GLN A 38 10.64 -8.52 -3.26
N THR A 39 10.41 -7.99 -4.46
CA THR A 39 11.22 -6.91 -5.02
C THR A 39 11.07 -5.62 -4.22
N ILE A 40 9.85 -5.29 -3.78
CA ILE A 40 9.59 -4.15 -2.88
C ILE A 40 10.27 -4.36 -1.53
N ALA A 41 10.21 -5.56 -0.94
CA ALA A 41 10.87 -5.87 0.32
C ALA A 41 12.40 -5.72 0.25
N ARG A 42 13.01 -6.15 -0.87
CA ARG A 42 14.43 -5.93 -1.15
C ARG A 42 14.78 -4.45 -1.33
N ALA A 43 13.93 -3.70 -2.05
CA ALA A 43 14.12 -2.25 -2.19
C ALA A 43 14.05 -1.54 -0.83
N GLN A 44 13.15 -1.97 0.06
CA GLN A 44 13.06 -1.47 1.43
C GLN A 44 14.33 -1.76 2.25
N GLN A 45 14.94 -2.94 2.09
CA GLN A 45 16.23 -3.24 2.71
C GLN A 45 17.34 -2.31 2.19
N LEU A 46 17.38 -2.03 0.88
CA LEU A 46 18.34 -1.07 0.31
C LEU A 46 18.10 0.36 0.81
N ILE A 47 16.84 0.79 0.95
CA ILE A 47 16.48 2.07 1.55
C ILE A 47 17.00 2.17 2.98
N ALA A 48 16.81 1.11 3.79
CA ALA A 48 17.27 1.06 5.18
C ALA A 48 18.78 1.31 5.29
N HIS A 49 19.55 0.87 4.30
CA HIS A 49 21.00 1.05 4.21
C HIS A 49 21.40 2.26 3.34
N LYS A 50 20.45 3.13 2.98
CA LYS A 50 20.66 4.36 2.19
C LYS A 50 21.21 4.12 0.77
N HIS A 51 21.07 2.90 0.23
CA HIS A 51 21.43 2.57 -1.16
C HIS A 51 20.31 3.01 -2.12
N TYR A 52 20.07 4.32 -2.20
CA TYR A 52 18.88 4.88 -2.86
C TYR A 52 18.84 4.64 -4.38
N SER A 53 19.98 4.68 -5.06
CA SER A 53 20.03 4.43 -6.51
C SER A 53 19.64 3.00 -6.87
N GLU A 54 20.13 2.02 -6.11
CA GLU A 54 19.78 0.61 -6.29
C GLU A 54 18.31 0.34 -5.92
N ALA A 55 17.84 0.94 -4.83
CA ALA A 55 16.43 0.85 -4.46
C ALA A 55 15.51 1.41 -5.56
N LEU A 56 15.85 2.57 -6.12
CA LEU A 56 15.09 3.19 -7.20
C LEU A 56 15.05 2.30 -8.45
N ALA A 57 16.16 1.64 -8.79
CA ALA A 57 16.21 0.70 -9.91
C ALA A 57 15.22 -0.46 -9.72
N LEU A 58 15.08 -0.99 -8.50
CA LEU A 58 14.09 -2.04 -8.20
C LEU A 58 12.64 -1.53 -8.34
N TYR A 59 12.35 -0.29 -7.90
CA TYR A 59 11.03 0.31 -8.13
C TYR A 59 10.73 0.49 -9.63
N ASN A 60 11.71 0.93 -10.42
CA ASN A 60 11.56 1.06 -11.87
C ASN A 60 11.22 -0.30 -12.51
N GLN A 61 11.97 -1.35 -12.14
CA GLN A 61 11.71 -2.72 -12.60
C GLN A 61 10.27 -3.16 -12.30
N VAL A 62 9.77 -2.88 -11.09
CA VAL A 62 8.38 -3.18 -10.72
C VAL A 62 7.40 -2.39 -11.58
N PHE A 63 7.63 -1.09 -11.78
CA PHE A 63 6.69 -0.24 -12.52
C PHE A 63 6.61 -0.55 -14.01
N ASP A 64 7.68 -1.09 -14.59
CA ASP A 64 7.75 -1.51 -15.99
C ASP A 64 7.08 -2.87 -16.21
N ARG A 65 7.12 -3.75 -15.20
CA ARG A 65 6.60 -5.12 -15.30
C ARG A 65 5.13 -5.27 -14.87
N TYR A 66 4.61 -4.43 -13.98
CA TYR A 66 3.27 -4.64 -13.42
C TYR A 66 2.29 -3.56 -13.85
N GLN A 67 1.08 -3.99 -14.20
CA GLN A 67 0.00 -3.07 -14.57
C GLN A 67 -0.51 -2.30 -13.36
N PHE A 68 -0.86 -3.01 -12.28
CA PHE A 68 -1.24 -2.40 -11.01
C PHE A 68 -0.01 -2.25 -10.11
N VAL A 69 0.11 -1.07 -9.49
CA VAL A 69 1.15 -0.68 -8.54
C VAL A 69 0.46 -0.02 -7.36
N PHE A 70 0.82 -0.43 -6.14
CA PHE A 70 0.26 0.18 -4.93
C PHE A 70 0.69 1.64 -4.80
N SER A 71 -0.22 2.50 -4.37
CA SER A 71 -0.02 3.95 -4.25
C SER A 71 1.20 4.28 -3.40
N ARG A 72 1.38 3.56 -2.28
CA ARG A 72 2.56 3.66 -1.41
C ARG A 72 3.85 3.62 -2.22
N ASP A 73 3.96 2.70 -3.17
CA ASP A 73 5.20 2.42 -3.85
C ASP A 73 5.57 3.57 -4.80
N TYR A 74 4.58 4.25 -5.41
CA TYR A 74 4.83 5.53 -6.10
C TYR A 74 5.27 6.66 -5.17
N LYS A 75 4.73 6.73 -3.94
CA LYS A 75 5.16 7.74 -2.95
C LYS A 75 6.61 7.52 -2.51
N VAL A 76 7.01 6.27 -2.30
CA VAL A 76 8.40 5.91 -1.97
C VAL A 76 9.32 6.20 -3.15
N ALA A 77 8.97 5.78 -4.36
CA ALA A 77 9.77 6.05 -5.56
C ALA A 77 9.93 7.55 -5.84
N THR A 78 8.91 8.37 -5.54
CA THR A 78 9.01 9.84 -5.63
C THR A 78 10.12 10.39 -4.73
N GLN A 79 10.17 9.95 -3.46
CA GLN A 79 11.22 10.36 -2.53
C GLN A 79 12.59 9.84 -2.98
N LEU A 80 12.69 8.58 -3.43
CA LEU A 80 13.94 8.02 -3.93
C LEU A 80 14.51 8.78 -5.13
N ALA A 81 13.69 9.01 -6.14
CA ALA A 81 14.09 9.74 -7.33
C ALA A 81 14.61 11.14 -6.97
N LEU A 82 14.01 11.80 -5.97
CA LEU A 82 14.49 13.08 -5.48
C LEU A 82 15.83 12.96 -4.73
N GLN A 83 15.98 11.95 -3.86
CA GLN A 83 17.22 11.70 -3.11
C GLN A 83 18.42 11.41 -4.02
N VAL A 84 18.20 10.82 -5.20
CA VAL A 84 19.26 10.55 -6.18
C VAL A 84 19.41 11.67 -7.23
N GLY A 85 18.73 12.80 -7.05
CA GLY A 85 18.81 13.97 -7.95
C GLY A 85 18.03 13.85 -9.26
N GLN A 86 17.23 12.80 -9.46
CA GLN A 86 16.43 12.57 -10.67
C GLN A 86 15.06 13.27 -10.59
N LYS A 87 15.10 14.60 -10.58
CA LYS A 87 13.92 15.46 -10.34
C LYS A 87 12.75 15.24 -11.30
N SER A 88 13.04 15.10 -12.60
CA SER A 88 12.01 14.83 -13.63
C SER A 88 11.29 13.49 -13.39
N GLN A 89 12.04 12.47 -12.98
CA GLN A 89 11.48 11.16 -12.64
C GLN A 89 10.64 11.25 -11.35
N ALA A 90 11.12 11.99 -10.34
CA ALA A 90 10.36 12.23 -9.11
C ALA A 90 9.00 12.89 -9.40
N LEU A 91 8.95 13.91 -10.26
CA LEU A 91 7.70 14.55 -10.69
C LEU A 91 6.78 13.59 -11.46
N THR A 92 7.36 12.66 -12.22
CA THR A 92 6.59 11.61 -12.91
C THR A 92 5.94 10.64 -11.92
N TYR A 93 6.69 10.19 -10.91
CA TYR A 93 6.13 9.35 -9.84
C TYR A 93 5.13 10.08 -8.96
N LEU A 94 5.34 11.37 -8.72
CA LEU A 94 4.40 12.20 -7.99
C LEU A 94 3.04 12.27 -8.70
N ARG A 95 3.01 12.48 -10.02
CA ARG A 95 1.76 12.45 -10.80
C ARG A 95 1.05 11.10 -10.69
N LYS A 96 1.78 9.99 -10.77
CA LYS A 96 1.23 8.62 -10.59
C LYS A 96 0.71 8.41 -9.17
N ALA A 97 1.41 8.91 -8.15
CA ALA A 97 0.96 8.83 -6.76
C ALA A 97 -0.31 9.66 -6.51
N ILE A 98 -0.45 10.84 -7.13
CA ILE A 98 -1.68 11.65 -7.07
C ILE A 98 -2.84 10.90 -7.74
N ALA A 99 -2.59 10.31 -8.92
CA ALA A 99 -3.58 9.52 -9.65
C ALA A 99 -4.04 8.26 -8.90
N THR A 100 -3.23 7.76 -7.97
CA THR A 100 -3.57 6.63 -7.08
C THR A 100 -4.03 7.07 -5.68
N GLY A 101 -4.21 8.37 -5.44
CA GLY A 101 -4.90 8.88 -4.25
C GLY A 101 -4.05 9.67 -3.26
N TRP A 102 -2.78 9.96 -3.52
CA TRP A 102 -1.99 10.87 -2.68
C TRP A 102 -2.50 12.31 -2.80
N THR A 103 -2.87 12.92 -1.67
CA THR A 103 -3.49 14.25 -1.66
C THR A 103 -2.44 15.36 -1.67
N LEU A 104 -2.79 16.52 -2.23
CA LEU A 104 -1.90 17.69 -2.21
C LEU A 104 -1.56 18.12 -0.77
N SER A 105 -2.50 17.98 0.16
CA SER A 105 -2.26 18.28 1.57
C SER A 105 -1.18 17.37 2.17
N ASP A 106 -1.24 16.07 1.91
CA ASP A 106 -0.24 15.12 2.41
C ASP A 106 1.12 15.32 1.75
N ILE A 107 1.15 15.63 0.44
CA ILE A 107 2.39 15.93 -0.28
C ILE A 107 3.06 17.17 0.32
N LYS A 108 2.30 18.23 0.57
CA LYS A 108 2.80 19.49 1.14
C LYS A 108 3.35 19.33 2.56
N LYS A 109 2.85 18.36 3.33
CA LYS A 109 3.36 18.03 4.67
C LYS A 109 4.66 17.22 4.66
N ASN A 110 5.03 16.60 3.53
CA ASN A 110 6.26 15.83 3.45
C ASN A 110 7.45 16.77 3.19
N ALA A 111 8.27 16.98 4.23
CA ALA A 111 9.43 17.87 4.18
C ALA A 111 10.44 17.51 3.08
N LEU A 112 10.62 16.22 2.76
CA LEU A 112 11.52 15.78 1.70
C LEU A 112 11.07 16.26 0.33
N LEU A 113 9.78 16.52 0.11
CA LEU A 113 9.27 16.94 -1.19
C LEU A 113 9.27 18.45 -1.38
N THR A 114 9.66 19.23 -0.36
CA THR A 114 9.76 20.69 -0.45
C THR A 114 10.57 21.18 -1.66
N PRO A 115 11.73 20.57 -2.03
CA PRO A 115 12.48 20.99 -3.21
C PRO A 115 11.73 20.80 -4.55
N LEU A 116 10.75 19.88 -4.60
CA LEU A 116 9.88 19.73 -5.77
C LEU A 116 8.86 20.87 -5.84
N GLN A 117 8.39 21.41 -4.71
CA GLN A 117 7.40 22.48 -4.69
C GLN A 117 7.95 23.80 -5.22
N ALA A 118 9.25 24.02 -5.09
CA ALA A 118 9.97 25.16 -5.68
C ALA A 118 10.28 24.97 -7.17
N ASP A 119 10.05 23.79 -7.74
CA ASP A 119 10.32 23.53 -9.16
C ASP A 119 9.30 24.23 -10.07
N PRO A 120 9.70 24.83 -11.21
CA PRO A 120 8.75 25.38 -12.16
C PRO A 120 7.69 24.38 -12.64
N GLN A 121 8.05 23.09 -12.79
CA GLN A 121 7.13 22.03 -13.18
C GLN A 121 6.11 21.68 -12.08
N TRP A 122 6.30 22.13 -10.84
CA TRP A 122 5.29 21.99 -9.79
C TRP A 122 3.99 22.69 -10.15
N ARG A 123 4.07 23.88 -10.78
CA ARG A 123 2.89 24.63 -11.23
C ARG A 123 2.04 23.82 -12.20
N VAL A 124 2.68 23.02 -13.05
CA VAL A 124 1.98 22.11 -13.96
C VAL A 124 1.25 21.01 -13.18
N ILE A 125 1.87 20.45 -12.14
CA ILE A 125 1.21 19.45 -11.27
C ILE A 125 0.01 20.07 -10.55
N ASP A 126 0.13 21.30 -10.05
CA ASP A 126 -0.95 22.01 -9.37
C ASP A 126 -2.14 22.24 -10.32
N GLN A 127 -1.87 22.70 -11.55
CA GLN A 127 -2.89 22.85 -12.60
C GLN A 127 -3.53 21.52 -13.02
N GLN A 128 -2.75 20.43 -13.04
CA GLN A 128 -3.23 19.10 -13.40
C GLN A 128 -3.88 18.33 -12.23
N TYR A 129 -3.82 18.86 -11.01
CA TYR A 129 -4.18 18.13 -9.80
C TYR A 129 -5.59 17.55 -9.88
N ASP A 130 -6.58 18.37 -10.25
CA ASP A 130 -7.98 17.92 -10.30
C ASP A 130 -8.21 16.80 -11.32
N SER A 131 -7.51 16.87 -12.47
CA SER A 131 -7.55 15.84 -13.51
C SER A 131 -6.89 14.54 -13.04
N LEU A 132 -5.73 14.63 -12.40
CA LEU A 132 -5.06 13.47 -11.81
C LEU A 132 -5.92 12.85 -10.70
N ARG A 133 -6.53 13.67 -9.84
CA ARG A 133 -7.45 13.21 -8.79
C ARG A 133 -8.75 12.64 -9.35
N ALA A 134 -9.19 13.07 -10.53
CA ALA A 134 -10.34 12.46 -11.18
C ALA A 134 -10.07 10.98 -11.46
N LEU A 135 -8.87 10.60 -11.93
CA LEU A 135 -8.49 9.20 -12.15
C LEU A 135 -8.67 8.34 -10.90
N TYR A 136 -8.26 8.83 -9.73
CA TYR A 136 -8.50 8.14 -8.45
C TYR A 136 -9.99 8.04 -8.10
N ARG A 137 -10.74 9.13 -8.31
CA ARG A 137 -12.16 9.24 -7.92
C ARG A 137 -13.08 8.40 -8.81
N THR A 138 -12.76 8.26 -10.09
CA THR A 138 -13.59 7.55 -11.07
C THR A 138 -13.09 6.14 -11.37
N GLY A 139 -11.83 5.82 -11.08
CA GLY A 139 -11.28 4.47 -11.25
C GLY A 139 -11.76 3.48 -10.19
N GLY A 140 -11.46 2.19 -10.39
CA GLY A 140 -11.91 1.11 -9.49
C GLY A 140 -13.42 0.87 -9.54
N ASN A 141 -13.89 -0.11 -8.75
CA ASN A 141 -15.31 -0.44 -8.66
C ASN A 141 -16.00 0.42 -7.60
N GLN A 142 -16.57 1.55 -8.04
CA GLN A 142 -17.21 2.54 -7.15
C GLN A 142 -18.42 1.97 -6.38
N ALA A 143 -19.19 1.07 -6.99
CA ALA A 143 -20.33 0.44 -6.33
C ALA A 143 -19.87 -0.46 -5.17
N VAL A 144 -18.85 -1.30 -5.41
CA VAL A 144 -18.24 -2.13 -4.36
C VAL A 144 -17.57 -1.26 -3.30
N ARG A 145 -16.83 -0.21 -3.70
CA ARG A 145 -16.22 0.75 -2.77
C ARG A 145 -17.24 1.34 -1.81
N ALA A 146 -18.35 1.88 -2.31
CA ALA A 146 -19.40 2.48 -1.49
C ALA A 146 -20.04 1.46 -0.53
N ARG A 147 -20.23 0.22 -0.97
CA ARG A 147 -20.75 -0.86 -0.13
C ARG A 147 -19.77 -1.22 0.99
N VAL A 148 -18.49 -1.45 0.68
CA VAL A 148 -17.45 -1.79 1.66
C VAL A 148 -17.21 -0.64 2.64
N GLU A 149 -17.23 0.61 2.18
CA GLU A 149 -17.12 1.79 3.05
C GLU A 149 -18.25 1.85 4.08
N LYS A 150 -19.49 1.61 3.64
CA LYS A 150 -20.67 1.59 4.53
C LYS A 150 -20.56 0.46 5.56
N MET A 151 -20.06 -0.70 5.15
CA MET A 151 -19.80 -1.84 6.05
C MET A 151 -18.75 -1.47 7.10
N PHE A 152 -17.62 -0.91 6.67
CA PHE A 152 -16.53 -0.45 7.54
C PHE A 152 -16.97 0.62 8.54
N LYS A 153 -17.74 1.63 8.09
CA LYS A 153 -18.30 2.66 8.99
C LYS A 153 -19.18 2.07 10.09
N LYS A 154 -19.98 1.05 9.77
CA LYS A 154 -20.82 0.35 10.77
C LYS A 154 -19.97 -0.47 11.73
N ASP A 155 -18.98 -1.19 11.20
CA ASP A 155 -18.05 -2.02 11.97
C ASP A 155 -17.26 -1.16 12.99
N GLN A 156 -16.65 -0.07 12.53
CA GLN A 156 -15.90 0.87 13.37
C GLN A 156 -16.75 1.47 14.51
N ARG A 157 -18.00 1.85 14.23
CA ARG A 157 -18.92 2.34 15.27
C ARG A 157 -19.15 1.29 16.36
N LYS A 158 -19.19 0.01 16.00
CA LYS A 158 -19.36 -1.08 16.98
C LYS A 158 -18.07 -1.40 17.72
N ALA A 159 -16.93 -1.41 17.03
CA ALA A 159 -15.62 -1.58 17.65
C ALA A 159 -15.33 -0.47 18.68
N LEU A 160 -15.63 0.79 18.35
CA LEU A 160 -15.50 1.91 19.28
C LEU A 160 -16.35 1.74 20.54
N LEU A 161 -17.59 1.24 20.42
CA LEU A 161 -18.41 0.95 21.59
C LEU A 161 -17.80 -0.14 22.47
N ALA A 162 -17.10 -1.13 21.90
CA ALA A 162 -16.43 -2.18 22.66
C ALA A 162 -15.28 -1.62 23.52
N LEU A 163 -14.55 -0.60 23.04
CA LEU A 163 -13.45 0.04 23.77
C LEU A 163 -13.89 0.72 25.08
N PHE A 164 -15.15 1.13 25.20
CA PHE A 164 -15.69 1.73 26.42
C PHE A 164 -16.20 0.70 27.46
N ARG A 165 -15.88 -0.59 27.28
CA ARG A 165 -16.28 -1.69 28.19
C ARG A 165 -15.07 -2.42 28.74
N ILE A 166 -15.14 -2.93 29.96
CA ILE A 166 -14.02 -3.55 30.69
C ILE A 166 -14.43 -4.93 31.23
N GLY A 167 -13.51 -5.90 31.16
CA GLY A 167 -13.65 -7.22 31.78
C GLY A 167 -14.83 -8.04 31.24
N ALA A 168 -15.55 -8.74 32.11
CA ALA A 168 -16.68 -9.60 31.72
C ALA A 168 -17.79 -8.88 30.92
N THR A 169 -17.92 -7.56 31.08
CA THR A 169 -18.88 -6.75 30.29
C THR A 169 -18.44 -6.57 28.84
N GLN A 170 -17.14 -6.58 28.59
CA GLN A 170 -16.53 -6.51 27.26
C GLN A 170 -16.73 -7.83 26.52
N GLU A 171 -16.42 -8.97 27.13
CA GLU A 171 -16.61 -10.30 26.53
C GLU A 171 -18.09 -10.57 26.21
N ARG A 172 -18.99 -10.30 27.18
CA ARG A 172 -20.43 -10.46 26.95
C ARG A 172 -20.93 -9.55 25.82
N TYR A 173 -20.40 -8.33 25.70
CA TYR A 173 -20.74 -7.46 24.58
C TYR A 173 -20.17 -8.00 23.25
N ALA A 174 -18.91 -8.41 23.24
CA ALA A 174 -18.23 -8.96 22.08
C ALA A 174 -19.04 -10.13 21.51
N GLU A 175 -19.43 -11.09 22.34
CA GLU A 175 -20.15 -12.28 21.86
C GLU A 175 -21.64 -12.02 21.60
N LYS A 176 -22.36 -11.28 22.45
CA LYS A 176 -23.81 -11.12 22.31
C LYS A 176 -24.24 -9.98 21.40
N ARG A 177 -23.36 -9.01 21.12
CA ARG A 177 -23.69 -7.82 20.33
C ARG A 177 -22.77 -7.63 19.14
N PHE A 178 -21.46 -7.78 19.32
CA PHE A 178 -20.51 -7.57 18.23
C PHE A 178 -20.47 -8.76 17.27
N ALA A 179 -20.45 -9.99 17.77
CA ALA A 179 -20.38 -11.19 16.95
C ALA A 179 -21.55 -11.34 15.95
N PRO A 180 -22.83 -11.16 16.35
CA PRO A 180 -23.94 -11.21 15.38
C PRO A 180 -23.83 -10.14 14.30
N HIS A 181 -23.38 -8.93 14.68
CA HIS A 181 -23.14 -7.86 13.72
C HIS A 181 -22.01 -8.21 12.75
N SER A 182 -20.89 -8.71 13.27
CA SER A 182 -19.73 -9.09 12.49
C SER A 182 -20.05 -10.22 11.52
N LYS A 183 -20.83 -11.24 11.94
CA LYS A 183 -21.37 -12.28 11.04
C LYS A 183 -22.17 -11.70 9.87
N GLN A 184 -23.05 -10.72 10.13
CA GLN A 184 -23.81 -10.05 9.07
C GLN A 184 -22.92 -9.26 8.10
N GLN A 185 -21.80 -8.71 8.58
CA GLN A 185 -20.81 -8.05 7.73
C GLN A 185 -20.06 -9.08 6.89
N MET A 186 -19.62 -10.20 7.47
CA MET A 186 -18.94 -11.28 6.74
C MET A 186 -19.84 -11.90 5.67
N ALA A 187 -21.12 -12.12 5.97
CA ALA A 187 -22.11 -12.58 4.99
C ALA A 187 -22.29 -11.62 3.79
N GLN A 188 -21.91 -10.36 3.93
CA GLN A 188 -21.89 -9.40 2.82
C GLN A 188 -20.51 -9.27 2.16
N LEU A 189 -19.42 -9.41 2.93
CA LEU A 189 -18.06 -9.26 2.44
C LEU A 189 -17.61 -10.46 1.62
N LEU A 190 -17.92 -11.68 2.08
CA LEU A 190 -17.48 -12.91 1.42
C LEU A 190 -18.01 -13.01 -0.03
N PRO A 191 -19.30 -12.72 -0.33
CA PRO A 191 -19.76 -12.68 -1.71
C PRO A 191 -19.06 -11.61 -2.57
N ILE A 192 -18.60 -10.50 -1.99
CA ILE A 192 -17.79 -9.51 -2.71
C ILE A 192 -16.43 -10.12 -3.07
N ILE A 193 -15.78 -10.79 -2.12
CA ILE A 193 -14.51 -11.48 -2.35
C ILE A 193 -14.66 -12.56 -3.43
N ASP A 194 -15.74 -13.33 -3.39
CA ASP A 194 -16.01 -14.39 -4.36
C ASP A 194 -16.30 -13.85 -5.76
N GLN A 195 -17.06 -12.77 -5.87
CA GLN A 195 -17.49 -12.22 -7.16
C GLN A 195 -16.43 -11.31 -7.80
N TYR A 196 -15.74 -10.49 -7.01
CA TYR A 196 -14.87 -9.43 -7.51
C TYR A 196 -13.39 -9.58 -7.11
N GLY A 197 -13.06 -10.54 -6.26
CA GLY A 197 -11.76 -10.62 -5.58
C GLY A 197 -11.70 -9.76 -4.33
N TYR A 198 -10.55 -9.78 -3.65
CA TYR A 198 -10.38 -9.05 -2.39
C TYR A 198 -10.58 -7.53 -2.60
N PRO A 199 -11.46 -6.87 -1.83
CA PRO A 199 -11.73 -5.44 -1.98
C PRO A 199 -10.64 -4.60 -1.29
N GLY A 200 -9.43 -4.69 -1.82
CA GLY A 200 -8.26 -3.91 -1.44
C GLY A 200 -8.02 -2.72 -2.37
N GLU A 201 -6.79 -2.21 -2.36
CA GLU A 201 -6.44 -1.01 -3.11
C GLU A 201 -6.70 -1.14 -4.62
N ARG A 202 -6.42 -2.30 -5.22
CA ARG A 202 -6.65 -2.53 -6.66
C ARG A 202 -8.13 -2.38 -7.06
N LEU A 203 -9.04 -2.94 -6.28
CA LEU A 203 -10.46 -2.97 -6.64
C LEU A 203 -11.19 -1.69 -6.20
N ILE A 204 -10.95 -1.23 -4.98
CA ILE A 204 -11.73 -0.16 -4.38
C ILE A 204 -10.88 1.05 -3.98
N HIS A 205 -9.60 1.12 -4.34
CA HIS A 205 -8.70 2.22 -3.97
C HIS A 205 -8.59 2.47 -2.45
N ASN A 206 -8.70 1.40 -1.66
CA ASN A 206 -8.50 1.40 -0.21
C ASN A 206 -7.99 0.02 0.25
N GLY A 207 -6.79 -0.03 0.82
CA GLY A 207 -6.18 -1.24 1.39
C GLY A 207 -6.30 -1.32 2.91
N TYR A 208 -7.40 -0.85 3.51
CA TYR A 208 -7.55 -0.81 4.97
C TYR A 208 -8.90 -1.34 5.44
N TRP A 209 -10.00 -0.95 4.80
CA TRP A 209 -11.35 -1.23 5.29
C TRP A 209 -11.66 -2.72 5.43
N ALA A 210 -11.37 -3.51 4.40
CA ALA A 210 -11.63 -4.95 4.42
C ALA A 210 -10.73 -5.67 5.43
N ALA A 211 -9.44 -5.29 5.47
CA ALA A 211 -8.49 -5.85 6.40
C ALA A 211 -8.91 -5.62 7.86
N VAL A 212 -9.36 -4.41 8.21
CA VAL A 212 -9.85 -4.11 9.56
C VAL A 212 -11.10 -4.90 9.92
N MET A 213 -12.09 -4.98 9.02
CA MET A 213 -13.31 -5.74 9.30
C MET A 213 -13.00 -7.23 9.55
N LEU A 214 -12.09 -7.81 8.77
CA LEU A 214 -11.63 -9.19 8.98
C LEU A 214 -10.85 -9.34 10.29
N SER A 215 -9.93 -8.42 10.60
CA SER A 215 -9.19 -8.41 11.85
C SER A 215 -10.12 -8.32 13.07
N HIS A 216 -11.10 -7.41 13.05
CA HIS A 216 -12.08 -7.29 14.13
C HIS A 216 -12.94 -8.56 14.28
N HIS A 217 -13.32 -9.19 13.16
CA HIS A 217 -14.03 -10.47 13.19
C HIS A 217 -13.19 -11.56 13.87
N ASN A 218 -11.92 -11.66 13.48
CA ASN A 218 -10.97 -12.60 14.06
C ASN A 218 -10.71 -12.32 15.56
N SER A 219 -10.92 -11.08 16.01
CA SER A 219 -10.63 -10.62 17.36
C SER A 219 -11.82 -10.45 18.29
N ILE A 220 -12.93 -11.16 18.05
CA ILE A 220 -14.13 -11.10 18.90
C ILE A 220 -13.85 -11.67 20.31
N SER A 221 -13.51 -12.95 20.39
CA SER A 221 -13.11 -13.65 21.61
C SER A 221 -12.43 -14.96 21.21
N LYS A 222 -11.64 -15.56 22.11
CA LYS A 222 -11.02 -16.87 21.86
C LYS A 222 -12.08 -17.96 21.64
N ALA A 223 -13.10 -17.99 22.49
CA ALA A 223 -14.20 -18.96 22.38
C ALA A 223 -14.93 -18.82 21.04
N TYR A 224 -15.16 -17.58 20.59
CA TYR A 224 -15.75 -17.32 19.28
C TYR A 224 -14.84 -17.79 18.14
N ALA A 225 -13.59 -17.33 18.12
CA ALA A 225 -12.65 -17.59 17.02
C ALA A 225 -12.35 -19.08 16.83
N LEU A 226 -12.27 -19.87 17.91
CA LEU A 226 -12.06 -21.32 17.84
C LEU A 226 -13.25 -22.09 17.24
N ASN A 227 -14.46 -21.53 17.31
CA ASN A 227 -15.68 -22.15 16.77
C ASN A 227 -16.10 -21.54 15.42
N ASP A 228 -15.45 -20.47 14.99
CA ASP A 228 -15.80 -19.75 13.77
C ASP A 228 -15.04 -20.31 12.56
N THR A 229 -15.74 -20.48 11.44
CA THR A 229 -15.18 -21.06 10.21
C THR A 229 -14.80 -20.01 9.17
N VAL A 230 -15.09 -18.73 9.41
CA VAL A 230 -14.88 -17.65 8.43
C VAL A 230 -13.40 -17.49 8.12
N TYR A 231 -12.54 -17.44 9.14
CA TYR A 231 -11.12 -17.26 8.92
C TYR A 231 -10.50 -18.42 8.12
N ALA A 232 -10.79 -19.66 8.53
CA ALA A 232 -10.33 -20.85 7.82
C ALA A 232 -10.80 -20.87 6.35
N HIS A 233 -12.01 -20.40 6.07
CA HIS A 233 -12.56 -20.30 4.72
C HIS A 233 -11.92 -19.17 3.89
N VAL A 234 -11.70 -17.99 4.49
CA VAL A 234 -11.22 -16.80 3.76
C VAL A 234 -9.70 -16.79 3.58
N ARG A 235 -8.93 -17.38 4.50
CA ARG A 235 -7.46 -17.34 4.47
C ARG A 235 -6.85 -17.84 3.15
N PRO A 236 -7.29 -18.98 2.55
CA PRO A 236 -6.81 -19.38 1.23
C PRO A 236 -7.12 -18.36 0.13
N LYS A 237 -8.28 -17.69 0.19
CA LYS A 237 -8.66 -16.62 -0.75
C LYS A 237 -7.78 -15.39 -0.57
N LEU A 238 -7.41 -15.04 0.66
CA LEU A 238 -6.48 -13.94 0.94
C LEU A 238 -5.06 -14.25 0.43
N MET A 239 -4.60 -15.50 0.57
CA MET A 239 -3.33 -15.93 -0.03
C MET A 239 -3.34 -15.83 -1.55
N GLN A 240 -4.46 -16.21 -2.19
CA GLN A 240 -4.62 -16.03 -3.63
C GLN A 240 -4.72 -14.55 -4.04
N ALA A 241 -5.40 -13.73 -3.23
CA ALA A 241 -5.44 -12.29 -3.42
C ALA A 241 -4.04 -11.66 -3.34
N LEU A 242 -3.17 -12.18 -2.45
CA LEU A 242 -1.80 -11.69 -2.31
C LEU A 242 -0.99 -11.97 -3.56
N LYS A 243 -1.06 -13.22 -4.06
CA LYS A 243 -0.42 -13.66 -5.30
C LYS A 243 -0.94 -12.92 -6.53
N SER A 244 -2.20 -12.46 -6.53
CA SER A 244 -2.79 -11.70 -7.65
C SER A 244 -2.70 -10.18 -7.49
N GLY A 245 -2.01 -9.68 -6.45
CA GLY A 245 -1.82 -8.25 -6.21
C GLY A 245 -3.09 -7.50 -5.79
N GLN A 246 -4.10 -8.21 -5.29
CA GLN A 246 -5.35 -7.62 -4.80
C GLN A 246 -5.24 -7.11 -3.36
N ILE A 247 -4.37 -7.73 -2.54
CA ILE A 247 -4.07 -7.38 -1.15
C ILE A 247 -2.56 -7.17 -0.99
N SER A 248 -2.15 -6.26 -0.11
CA SER A 248 -0.73 -6.09 0.24
C SER A 248 -0.28 -7.10 1.32
N PRO A 249 1.02 -7.43 1.41
CA PRO A 249 1.55 -8.29 2.47
C PRO A 249 1.25 -7.76 3.88
N TYR A 250 1.20 -6.43 4.05
CA TYR A 250 0.90 -5.79 5.33
C TYR A 250 -0.55 -5.99 5.77
N GLU A 251 -1.50 -5.88 4.84
CA GLU A 251 -2.91 -6.17 5.13
C GLU A 251 -3.11 -7.64 5.49
N PHE A 252 -2.49 -8.55 4.73
CA PHE A 252 -2.54 -9.98 5.03
C PHE A 252 -1.98 -10.29 6.41
N ALA A 253 -0.77 -9.77 6.71
CA ALA A 253 -0.12 -9.95 8.00
C ALA A 253 -0.97 -9.43 9.16
N MET A 254 -1.61 -8.27 9.00
CA MET A 254 -2.53 -7.74 10.00
C MET A 254 -3.68 -8.71 10.29
N ILE A 255 -4.36 -9.20 9.25
CA ILE A 255 -5.53 -10.09 9.40
C ILE A 255 -5.13 -11.41 10.09
N ASP A 256 -4.01 -12.01 9.67
CA ASP A 256 -3.52 -13.28 10.19
C ASP A 256 -3.04 -13.15 11.65
N ASP A 257 -2.26 -12.11 11.96
CA ASP A 257 -1.77 -11.91 13.33
C ASP A 257 -2.88 -11.61 14.34
N TRP A 258 -3.95 -10.91 13.94
CA TRP A 258 -5.12 -10.75 14.82
C TRP A 258 -5.79 -12.07 15.14
N TYR A 259 -5.88 -13.00 14.17
CA TYR A 259 -6.40 -14.34 14.42
C TYR A 259 -5.47 -15.12 15.36
N MET A 260 -4.16 -15.13 15.08
CA MET A 260 -3.17 -15.87 15.87
C MET A 260 -3.08 -15.37 17.31
N ALA A 261 -3.10 -14.05 17.51
CA ALA A 261 -3.10 -13.46 18.84
C ALA A 261 -4.32 -13.95 19.66
N ILE A 262 -5.46 -14.17 19.03
CA ILE A 262 -6.69 -14.53 19.75
C ILE A 262 -6.73 -16.01 20.07
N ILE A 263 -6.41 -16.89 19.11
CA ILE A 263 -6.45 -18.33 19.36
C ILE A 263 -5.35 -18.80 20.33
N THR A 264 -4.25 -18.05 20.42
CA THR A 264 -3.10 -18.37 21.29
C THR A 264 -3.02 -17.53 22.56
N ASN A 265 -4.03 -16.70 22.88
CA ASN A 265 -3.96 -15.74 24.00
C ASN A 265 -2.70 -14.83 23.96
N GLY A 266 -2.31 -14.41 22.77
CA GLY A 266 -1.18 -13.50 22.54
C GLY A 266 0.20 -14.15 22.62
N GLN A 267 0.28 -15.47 22.76
CA GLN A 267 1.55 -16.19 22.91
C GLN A 267 2.29 -16.38 21.57
N GLN A 268 1.58 -16.31 20.44
CA GLN A 268 2.15 -16.52 19.12
C GLN A 268 1.75 -15.42 18.14
N THR A 269 2.60 -15.22 17.14
CA THR A 269 2.39 -14.36 15.98
C THR A 269 3.02 -15.03 14.77
N HIS A 270 2.45 -14.83 13.58
CA HIS A 270 3.07 -15.25 12.33
C HIS A 270 4.03 -14.19 11.79
N PHE A 271 3.63 -12.91 11.83
CA PHE A 271 4.36 -11.84 11.13
C PHE A 271 4.88 -10.73 12.05
N GLY A 272 4.64 -10.81 13.36
CA GLY A 272 5.04 -9.80 14.34
C GLY A 272 4.29 -8.47 14.23
N TYR A 273 3.16 -8.42 13.51
CA TYR A 273 2.39 -7.19 13.27
C TYR A 273 1.82 -6.58 14.56
N LEU A 274 1.50 -7.41 15.55
CA LEU A 274 0.94 -7.01 16.85
C LEU A 274 1.94 -7.12 18.00
N SER A 275 3.17 -7.55 17.72
CA SER A 275 4.16 -7.84 18.75
C SER A 275 4.92 -6.59 19.15
N SER A 276 5.00 -6.32 20.46
CA SER A 276 5.92 -5.32 21.03
C SER A 276 7.32 -5.89 21.28
N SER A 277 7.43 -7.20 21.46
CA SER A 277 8.70 -7.90 21.64
C SER A 277 8.65 -9.33 21.09
N LEU A 278 9.83 -9.87 20.74
CA LEU A 278 10.03 -11.24 20.27
C LEU A 278 11.31 -11.81 20.88
N THR A 279 11.34 -13.12 21.16
CA THR A 279 12.60 -13.82 21.43
C THR A 279 13.43 -13.94 20.14
N ALA A 280 14.73 -14.23 20.24
CA ALA A 280 15.57 -14.44 19.04
C ALA A 280 15.04 -15.57 18.13
N GLN A 281 14.56 -16.66 18.72
CA GLN A 281 13.95 -17.78 17.98
C GLN A 281 12.64 -17.36 17.31
N ALA A 282 11.74 -16.68 18.03
CA ALA A 282 10.48 -16.20 17.48
C ALA A 282 10.71 -15.18 16.35
N LYS A 283 11.69 -14.28 16.50
CA LYS A 283 12.07 -13.32 15.46
C LYS A 283 12.52 -14.04 14.19
N THR A 284 13.32 -15.10 14.29
CA THR A 284 13.77 -15.88 13.14
C THR A 284 12.59 -16.51 12.39
N GLN A 285 11.64 -17.11 13.11
CA GLN A 285 10.44 -17.70 12.52
C GLN A 285 9.53 -16.63 11.87
N VAL A 286 9.34 -15.50 12.56
CA VAL A 286 8.61 -14.35 12.03
C VAL A 286 9.26 -13.87 10.74
N ASP A 287 10.57 -13.65 10.70
CA ASP A 287 11.26 -13.16 9.50
C ASP A 287 11.15 -14.15 8.32
N GLN A 288 11.18 -15.47 8.57
CA GLN A 288 10.90 -16.50 7.55
C GLN A 288 9.48 -16.38 6.99
N HIS A 289 8.48 -16.21 7.84
CA HIS A 289 7.10 -16.01 7.39
C HIS A 289 6.94 -14.71 6.60
N ARG A 290 7.58 -13.62 7.05
CA ARG A 290 7.57 -12.32 6.38
C ARG A 290 8.18 -12.43 4.98
N GLU A 291 9.34 -13.07 4.85
CA GLU A 291 9.99 -13.32 3.55
C GLU A 291 9.07 -14.09 2.59
N ALA A 292 8.40 -15.14 3.09
CA ALA A 292 7.51 -15.99 2.28
C ALA A 292 6.35 -15.23 1.62
N ILE A 293 5.92 -14.10 2.20
CA ILE A 293 4.86 -13.25 1.66
C ILE A 293 5.37 -11.94 1.03
N GLY A 294 6.70 -11.74 0.95
CA GLY A 294 7.31 -10.52 0.44
C GLY A 294 7.15 -9.31 1.38
N LEU A 295 7.20 -9.55 2.68
CA LEU A 295 7.22 -8.53 3.73
C LEU A 295 8.66 -8.37 4.24
N SER A 296 9.17 -7.14 4.38
CA SER A 296 10.53 -6.89 4.87
C SER A 296 10.72 -7.38 6.31
N SER A 297 11.93 -7.79 6.68
CA SER A 297 12.25 -8.28 8.03
C SER A 297 11.92 -7.26 9.13
N VAL A 298 11.76 -7.73 10.37
CA VAL A 298 11.56 -6.89 11.56
C VAL A 298 12.67 -5.85 11.69
N GLU A 299 13.91 -6.25 11.45
CA GLU A 299 15.08 -5.36 11.50
C GLU A 299 14.99 -4.27 10.41
N THR A 300 14.65 -4.64 9.17
CA THR A 300 14.50 -3.67 8.08
C THR A 300 13.44 -2.63 8.42
N ILE A 301 12.29 -3.04 8.98
CA ILE A 301 11.24 -2.11 9.40
C ILE A 301 11.73 -1.16 10.51
N SER A 302 12.46 -1.68 11.49
CA SER A 302 13.05 -0.84 12.55
C SER A 302 14.03 0.20 11.99
N LEU A 303 14.92 -0.21 11.08
CA LEU A 303 15.87 0.71 10.44
C LEU A 303 15.17 1.77 9.59
N LEU A 304 14.07 1.41 8.91
CA LEU A 304 13.27 2.37 8.14
C LEU A 304 12.49 3.34 9.03
N ALA A 305 12.03 2.89 10.21
CA ALA A 305 11.43 3.76 11.20
C ALA A 305 12.46 4.79 11.72
N ASP A 306 13.67 4.34 12.00
CA ASP A 306 14.78 5.21 12.40
C ASP A 306 15.16 6.20 11.29
N LEU A 307 15.25 5.72 10.04
CA LEU A 307 15.51 6.58 8.88
C LEU A 307 14.43 7.65 8.72
N GLN A 308 13.16 7.30 8.90
CA GLN A 308 12.06 8.25 8.84
C GLN A 308 12.21 9.34 9.91
N ASN A 309 12.54 8.96 11.14
CA ASN A 309 12.77 9.91 12.23
C ASN A 309 13.97 10.83 11.98
N GLN A 310 15.04 10.29 11.41
CA GLN A 310 16.29 11.03 11.14
C GLN A 310 16.19 11.97 9.94
N THR A 311 15.47 11.57 8.89
CA THR A 311 15.55 12.22 7.57
C THR A 311 14.20 12.70 7.03
N GLY A 312 13.09 12.25 7.62
CA GLY A 312 11.75 12.42 7.06
C GLY A 312 11.41 11.45 5.92
N PHE A 313 12.29 10.52 5.55
CA PHE A 313 12.01 9.51 4.52
C PHE A 313 10.92 8.55 4.97
N ASN A 314 9.75 8.61 4.34
CA ASN A 314 8.58 7.85 4.76
C ASN A 314 8.30 6.68 3.82
N CYS A 315 8.32 5.45 4.32
CA CYS A 315 7.92 4.26 3.56
C CYS A 315 6.40 4.02 3.54
N TYR A 316 5.63 4.83 4.26
CA TYR A 316 4.16 4.77 4.43
C TYR A 316 3.67 3.41 4.88
N PHE A 317 4.35 2.83 5.88
CA PHE A 317 3.87 1.63 6.54
C PHE A 317 2.59 1.92 7.35
N PRO A 318 1.72 0.91 7.56
CA PRO A 318 0.63 1.02 8.53
C PRO A 318 1.16 1.39 9.91
N SER A 319 0.45 2.25 10.64
CA SER A 319 0.90 2.85 11.91
C SER A 319 1.37 1.84 12.96
N ASN A 320 0.72 0.67 13.03
CA ASN A 320 1.02 -0.34 14.05
C ASN A 320 2.32 -1.11 13.73
N LEU A 321 2.76 -1.11 12.48
CA LEU A 321 3.95 -1.84 12.05
C LEU A 321 5.25 -1.07 12.30
N VAL A 322 5.18 0.25 12.52
CA VAL A 322 6.36 1.12 12.73
C VAL A 322 6.81 1.11 14.19
N GLN A 323 6.08 0.45 15.08
CA GLN A 323 6.52 0.25 16.46
C GLN A 323 7.75 -0.66 16.48
N LYS A 324 8.82 -0.23 17.16
CA LYS A 324 10.01 -1.05 17.31
C LYS A 324 9.65 -2.31 18.11
N ILE A 325 9.85 -3.46 17.49
CA ILE A 325 9.73 -4.76 18.15
C ILE A 325 11.05 -5.02 18.88
N ALA A 326 11.02 -5.06 20.21
CA ALA A 326 12.20 -5.36 21.00
C ALA A 326 12.59 -6.84 20.86
N THR A 327 13.87 -7.14 20.77
CA THR A 327 14.36 -8.52 20.94
C THR A 327 14.62 -8.74 22.42
N VAL A 328 13.94 -9.70 23.03
CA VAL A 328 14.20 -10.14 24.41
C VAL A 328 15.04 -11.41 24.38
N GLU A 329 15.99 -11.50 25.32
CA GLU A 329 16.87 -12.67 25.48
C GLU A 329 16.10 -13.90 25.99
#